data_AF-E6VXN9-F1
#
_entry.id   AF-E6VXN9-F1
#
_cell.length_a   1.000
_cell.length_b   1.000
_cell.length_c   1.000
_cell.angle_alpha   90.00
_cell.angle_beta   90.00
_cell.angle_gamma   90.00
#
_symmetry.space_group_name_H-M   'P 1'
#
loop_
_entity.id
_entity.type
_entity.pdbx_description
1 polymer ?
#
loop_
_entity_poly.entity_id
_entity_poly.type
_entity_poly.pdbx_seq_one_letter_code
_entity_poly.pdbx_strand_id
1 'polypeptide(L)'
;MRKAIEKVILKIFPELSGGLHLDRYARVLAVSDAPAAGGPSERFRPRYAVDLEILTPDGARDEAFPVYEAVPLPVPAGCGQEAGLYAFPEPGALVVIGFAYGRADHPLVRQIYPQGMSLPEVAQGQQRWQQSADVYQGVDQHGNWTRKTGQAISDESLHRAARAVENLDEFSRELRRIHEHSKEVVGGTKTLEALGALRLRSGGSANLVAVDNINFATSRDRTLIVGQDRHEVAGRHMVSLVKGDMEETAHGNRTEDVGGNRTESTGGDHTSDVGGESVETVDGNKTIAALHINLEASTIRLGQPGSGISLLPTIISFMEEIRCALHDIAIHQHNGSVPPDNGGEIDGHSTAVGTLKGNMGTISG
;
A
#
# COMPACT_ATOMS: atom_id res chain seq x y z
N MET A 1 -90.16 -28.38 19.14
CA MET A 1 -89.77 -26.96 19.08
C MET A 1 -88.28 -26.78 18.74
N ARG A 2 -87.34 -27.35 19.51
CA ARG A 2 -85.88 -27.25 19.26
C ARG A 2 -85.43 -27.63 17.83
N LYS A 3 -85.84 -28.80 17.30
CA LYS A 3 -85.50 -29.23 15.93
C LYS A 3 -86.06 -28.34 14.81
N ALA A 4 -87.19 -27.67 15.05
CA ALA A 4 -87.79 -26.75 14.09
C ALA A 4 -87.04 -25.41 14.07
N ILE A 5 -86.62 -24.93 15.25
CA ILE A 5 -85.75 -23.75 15.40
C ILE A 5 -84.40 -24.01 14.73
N GLU A 6 -83.78 -25.16 14.98
CA GLU A 6 -82.52 -25.56 14.35
C GLU A 6 -82.61 -25.56 12.80
N LYS A 7 -83.66 -26.17 12.23
CA LYS A 7 -83.86 -26.19 10.77
C LYS A 7 -84.08 -24.80 10.17
N VAL A 8 -84.76 -23.90 10.88
CA VAL A 8 -84.94 -22.50 10.47
C VAL A 8 -83.62 -21.75 10.53
N ILE A 9 -82.85 -21.92 11.60
CA ILE A 9 -81.52 -21.32 11.78
C ILE A 9 -80.57 -21.77 10.66
N LEU A 10 -80.46 -23.07 10.40
CA LEU A 10 -79.60 -23.64 9.37
C LEU A 10 -79.99 -23.20 7.94
N LYS A 11 -81.26 -22.85 7.72
CA LYS A 11 -81.75 -22.32 6.44
C LYS A 11 -81.47 -20.83 6.27
N ILE A 12 -81.56 -20.05 7.35
CA ILE A 12 -81.28 -18.60 7.33
C ILE A 12 -79.76 -18.34 7.29
N PHE A 13 -78.99 -19.18 7.95
CA PHE A 13 -77.54 -19.09 8.08
C PHE A 13 -76.87 -20.35 7.49
N PRO A 14 -76.74 -20.45 6.16
CA PRO A 14 -76.18 -21.63 5.49
C PRO A 14 -74.75 -21.96 5.93
N GLU A 15 -73.98 -20.97 6.40
CA GLU A 15 -72.65 -21.13 6.98
C GLU A 15 -72.65 -21.95 8.28
N LEU A 16 -73.78 -22.01 9.00
CA LEU A 16 -73.95 -22.87 10.17
C LEU A 16 -74.10 -24.33 9.76
N SER A 17 -74.75 -24.60 8.62
CA SER A 17 -74.94 -25.96 8.08
C SER A 17 -73.62 -26.60 7.66
N GLY A 18 -72.73 -25.81 7.03
CA GLY A 18 -71.40 -26.27 6.62
C GLY A 18 -70.31 -26.10 7.70
N GLY A 19 -70.64 -25.51 8.85
CA GLY A 19 -69.65 -25.17 9.87
C GLY A 19 -68.57 -24.20 9.37
N LEU A 20 -68.89 -23.36 8.38
CA LEU A 20 -67.96 -22.40 7.74
C LEU A 20 -67.75 -21.13 8.58
N HIS A 21 -68.64 -20.92 9.56
CA HIS A 21 -68.51 -19.88 10.58
C HIS A 21 -67.45 -20.20 11.64
N LEU A 22 -67.01 -21.46 11.71
CA LEU A 22 -65.96 -21.89 12.62
C LEU A 22 -64.63 -21.94 11.90
N ASP A 23 -63.62 -21.53 12.64
CA ASP A 23 -62.24 -21.71 12.24
C ASP A 23 -61.88 -23.19 12.29
N ARG A 24 -61.12 -23.66 11.30
CA ARG A 24 -60.70 -25.05 11.24
C ARG A 24 -59.19 -25.14 11.10
N TYR A 25 -58.62 -26.21 11.66
CA TYR A 25 -57.25 -26.56 11.31
C TYR A 25 -57.21 -27.12 9.89
N ALA A 26 -56.21 -26.72 9.14
CA ALA A 26 -55.89 -27.28 7.85
C ALA A 26 -54.39 -27.56 7.78
N ARG A 27 -54.00 -28.53 6.96
CA ARG A 27 -52.59 -28.88 6.72
C ARG A 27 -52.18 -28.40 5.33
N VAL A 28 -51.00 -27.78 5.26
CA VAL A 28 -50.38 -27.35 4.00
C VAL A 28 -49.94 -28.59 3.21
N LEU A 29 -50.38 -28.70 1.97
CA LEU A 29 -49.99 -29.75 1.04
C LEU A 29 -48.83 -29.30 0.15
N ALA A 30 -48.90 -28.08 -0.37
CA ALA A 30 -47.90 -27.50 -1.26
C ALA A 30 -47.97 -25.97 -1.25
N VAL A 31 -46.89 -25.33 -1.71
CA VAL A 31 -46.89 -23.90 -2.06
C VAL A 31 -47.47 -23.77 -3.47
N SER A 32 -48.52 -22.96 -3.63
CA SER A 32 -49.24 -22.80 -4.89
C SER A 32 -48.67 -21.64 -5.70
N ASP A 33 -48.15 -21.91 -6.90
CA ASP A 33 -47.69 -20.90 -7.87
C ASP A 33 -46.79 -19.81 -7.24
N ALA A 34 -45.73 -20.25 -6.54
CA ALA A 34 -44.75 -19.33 -5.96
C ALA A 34 -44.16 -18.40 -7.06
N PRO A 35 -44.21 -17.08 -6.88
CA PRO A 35 -43.87 -16.15 -7.94
C PRO A 35 -42.35 -16.11 -8.19
N ALA A 36 -41.94 -16.18 -9.46
CA ALA A 36 -40.56 -15.94 -9.87
C ALA A 36 -40.16 -14.45 -9.89
N ALA A 37 -41.15 -13.55 -9.88
CA ALA A 37 -40.99 -12.09 -9.85
C ALA A 37 -42.19 -11.44 -9.17
N GLY A 38 -42.02 -10.20 -8.68
CA GLY A 38 -43.10 -9.40 -8.11
C GLY A 38 -44.29 -9.23 -9.07
N GLY A 39 -45.48 -9.05 -8.52
CA GLY A 39 -46.69 -8.86 -9.31
C GLY A 39 -47.95 -8.74 -8.45
N PRO A 40 -49.09 -8.36 -9.05
CA PRO A 40 -50.33 -8.20 -8.32
C PRO A 40 -50.81 -9.53 -7.74
N SER A 41 -51.32 -9.47 -6.51
CA SER A 41 -52.07 -10.55 -5.87
C SER A 41 -53.55 -10.37 -6.18
N GLU A 42 -54.12 -11.31 -6.92
CA GLU A 42 -55.51 -11.25 -7.38
C GLU A 42 -56.29 -12.47 -6.92
N ARG A 43 -57.62 -12.39 -6.92
CA ARG A 43 -58.50 -13.48 -6.46
C ARG A 43 -58.20 -14.83 -7.13
N PHE A 44 -57.90 -14.82 -8.43
CA PHE A 44 -57.64 -16.03 -9.21
C PHE A 44 -56.15 -16.39 -9.29
N ARG A 45 -55.28 -15.52 -8.79
CA ARG A 45 -53.84 -15.73 -8.75
C ARG A 45 -53.23 -14.96 -7.57
N PRO A 46 -53.38 -15.46 -6.34
CA PRO A 46 -52.94 -14.75 -5.15
C PRO A 46 -51.40 -14.67 -4.99
N ARG A 47 -50.63 -15.55 -5.66
CA ARG A 47 -49.14 -15.65 -5.64
C ARG A 47 -48.52 -15.97 -4.28
N TYR A 48 -49.11 -15.53 -3.19
CA TYR A 48 -48.73 -15.88 -1.82
C TYR A 48 -49.82 -16.76 -1.22
N ALA A 49 -49.81 -18.04 -1.62
CA ALA A 49 -50.87 -18.98 -1.31
C ALA A 49 -50.36 -20.42 -1.20
N VAL A 50 -51.19 -21.28 -0.60
CA VAL A 50 -50.90 -22.70 -0.36
C VAL A 50 -52.13 -23.55 -0.67
N ASP A 51 -51.88 -24.81 -1.01
CA ASP A 51 -52.92 -25.83 -1.14
C ASP A 51 -53.14 -26.47 0.22
N LEU A 52 -54.40 -26.65 0.62
CA LEU A 52 -54.80 -27.04 1.96
C LEU A 52 -55.77 -28.22 1.96
N GLU A 53 -55.60 -29.12 2.92
CA GLU A 53 -56.65 -30.05 3.34
C GLU A 53 -57.17 -29.68 4.73
N ILE A 54 -58.49 -29.64 4.89
CA ILE A 54 -59.13 -29.36 6.18
C ILE A 54 -59.04 -30.61 7.06
N LEU A 55 -58.77 -30.40 8.35
CA LEU A 55 -58.65 -31.47 9.33
C LEU A 55 -59.88 -31.54 10.25
N THR A 56 -60.17 -32.75 10.71
CA THR A 56 -61.09 -33.00 11.82
C THR A 56 -60.48 -32.55 13.15
N PRO A 57 -61.26 -32.46 14.24
CA PRO A 57 -60.71 -32.15 15.58
C PRO A 57 -59.61 -33.12 16.03
N ASP A 58 -59.62 -34.35 15.53
CA ASP A 58 -58.63 -35.39 15.82
C ASP A 58 -57.38 -35.32 14.93
N GLY A 59 -57.31 -34.34 14.01
CA GLY A 59 -56.17 -34.11 13.12
C GLY A 59 -56.12 -34.98 11.86
N ALA A 60 -57.15 -35.78 11.60
CA ALA A 60 -57.31 -36.55 10.36
C ALA A 60 -57.89 -35.67 9.24
N ARG A 61 -57.72 -36.07 7.98
CA ARG A 61 -58.35 -35.37 6.84
C ARG A 61 -59.88 -35.41 6.98
N ASP A 62 -60.52 -34.25 6.87
CA ASP A 62 -61.98 -34.13 6.83
C ASP A 62 -62.47 -34.31 5.38
N GLU A 63 -62.98 -35.50 5.06
CA GLU A 63 -63.48 -35.84 3.73
C GLU A 63 -64.73 -35.03 3.32
N ALA A 64 -65.39 -34.33 4.26
CA ALA A 64 -66.51 -33.45 3.93
C ALA A 64 -66.06 -32.20 3.14
N PHE A 65 -64.76 -31.90 3.13
CA PHE A 65 -64.20 -30.76 2.43
C PHE A 65 -63.28 -31.18 1.29
N PRO A 66 -63.33 -30.48 0.14
CA PRO A 66 -62.36 -30.69 -0.92
C PRO A 66 -60.98 -30.17 -0.48
N VAL A 67 -59.96 -30.53 -1.26
CA VAL A 67 -58.68 -29.81 -1.21
C VAL A 67 -58.94 -28.39 -1.71
N TYR A 68 -58.50 -27.41 -0.95
CA TYR A 68 -58.58 -26.01 -1.35
C TYR A 68 -57.24 -25.60 -1.96
N GLU A 69 -57.26 -25.29 -3.25
CA GLU A 69 -56.09 -24.85 -3.98
C GLU A 69 -55.92 -23.33 -3.90
N ALA A 70 -54.68 -22.87 -3.91
CA ALA A 70 -54.31 -21.45 -3.94
C ALA A 70 -55.03 -20.61 -2.86
N VAL A 71 -55.10 -21.11 -1.63
CA VAL A 71 -55.66 -20.35 -0.50
C VAL A 71 -54.67 -19.27 -0.06
N PRO A 72 -55.06 -17.98 -0.04
CA PRO A 72 -54.15 -16.89 0.32
C PRO A 72 -53.60 -17.01 1.75
N LEU A 73 -52.30 -16.75 1.90
CA LEU A 73 -51.60 -16.69 3.18
C LEU A 73 -51.66 -15.27 3.80
N PRO A 74 -51.68 -15.16 5.14
CA PRO A 74 -51.54 -13.87 5.80
C PRO A 74 -50.08 -13.41 5.76
N VAL A 75 -49.84 -12.11 5.60
CA VAL A 75 -48.51 -11.52 5.76
C VAL A 75 -48.25 -11.28 7.25
N PRO A 76 -47.30 -11.97 7.91
CA PRO A 76 -47.16 -11.93 9.37
C PRO A 76 -46.77 -10.56 9.95
N ALA A 77 -46.03 -9.75 9.18
CA ALA A 77 -45.63 -8.41 9.60
C ALA A 77 -45.62 -7.46 8.39
N GLY A 78 -46.39 -6.37 8.49
CA GLY A 78 -46.62 -5.42 7.38
C GLY A 78 -47.56 -5.97 6.30
N CYS A 79 -47.98 -5.12 5.38
CA CYS A 79 -48.69 -5.45 4.13
C CYS A 79 -48.85 -4.15 3.31
N GLY A 80 -48.76 -4.22 1.98
CA GLY A 80 -48.87 -3.06 1.09
C GLY A 80 -48.29 -3.37 -0.30
N GLN A 81 -48.25 -2.36 -1.18
CA GLN A 81 -47.56 -2.49 -2.47
C GLN A 81 -46.07 -2.78 -2.22
N GLU A 82 -45.61 -3.98 -2.59
CA GLU A 82 -44.23 -4.45 -2.43
C GLU A 82 -43.67 -4.36 -0.99
N ALA A 83 -44.52 -4.52 0.02
CA ALA A 83 -44.15 -4.39 1.43
C ALA A 83 -44.57 -5.60 2.29
N GLY A 84 -43.73 -5.97 3.26
CA GLY A 84 -44.02 -7.00 4.27
C GLY A 84 -42.90 -8.02 4.46
N LEU A 85 -43.07 -8.90 5.44
CA LEU A 85 -42.22 -10.06 5.67
C LEU A 85 -42.90 -11.30 5.07
N TYR A 86 -42.30 -11.89 4.03
CA TYR A 86 -42.86 -13.05 3.32
C TYR A 86 -42.05 -14.31 3.60
N ALA A 87 -42.72 -15.37 4.04
CA ALA A 87 -42.11 -16.68 4.25
C ALA A 87 -43.18 -17.77 4.08
N PHE A 88 -42.98 -18.66 3.11
CA PHE A 88 -43.91 -19.77 2.90
C PHE A 88 -43.79 -20.81 4.03
N PRO A 89 -44.92 -21.30 4.56
CA PRO A 89 -44.89 -22.47 5.42
C PRO A 89 -44.54 -23.72 4.60
N GLU A 90 -43.82 -24.65 5.22
CA GLU A 90 -43.47 -25.92 4.58
C GLU A 90 -44.70 -26.85 4.47
N PRO A 91 -44.74 -27.74 3.47
CA PRO A 91 -45.70 -28.84 3.44
C PRO A 91 -45.72 -29.59 4.78
N GLY A 92 -46.93 -29.83 5.30
CA GLY A 92 -47.16 -30.40 6.62
C GLY A 92 -47.45 -29.37 7.72
N ALA A 93 -47.17 -28.08 7.51
CA ALA A 93 -47.51 -27.03 8.46
C ALA A 93 -49.01 -26.94 8.71
N LEU A 94 -49.37 -26.72 9.98
CA LEU A 94 -50.75 -26.45 10.35
C LEU A 94 -51.06 -24.97 10.17
N VAL A 95 -52.23 -24.69 9.63
CA VAL A 95 -52.78 -23.35 9.48
C VAL A 95 -54.20 -23.34 10.01
N VAL A 96 -54.68 -22.15 10.36
CA VAL A 96 -56.09 -21.95 10.67
C VAL A 96 -56.77 -21.32 9.47
N ILE A 97 -57.63 -22.08 8.81
CA ILE A 97 -58.42 -21.62 7.67
C ILE A 97 -59.74 -21.02 8.16
N GLY A 98 -60.13 -19.91 7.55
CA GLY A 98 -61.46 -19.30 7.69
C GLY A 98 -62.08 -19.03 6.33
N PHE A 99 -63.37 -18.75 6.34
CA PHE A 99 -64.15 -18.48 5.13
C PHE A 99 -64.71 -17.06 5.21
N ALA A 100 -64.20 -16.14 4.38
CA ALA A 100 -64.70 -14.76 4.39
C ALA A 100 -66.21 -14.75 4.09
N TYR A 101 -66.97 -14.04 4.92
CA TYR A 101 -68.43 -13.97 4.85
C TYR A 101 -69.13 -15.35 4.98
N GLY A 102 -68.47 -16.36 5.57
CA GLY A 102 -69.01 -17.71 5.70
C GLY A 102 -69.15 -18.47 4.38
N ARG A 103 -68.44 -18.02 3.32
CA ARG A 103 -68.53 -18.62 1.98
C ARG A 103 -67.40 -19.59 1.70
N ALA A 104 -67.75 -20.82 1.29
CA ALA A 104 -66.78 -21.85 0.93
C ALA A 104 -65.85 -21.42 -0.23
N ASP A 105 -66.30 -20.56 -1.14
CA ASP A 105 -65.51 -20.06 -2.27
C ASP A 105 -64.61 -18.85 -1.94
N HIS A 106 -64.51 -18.48 -0.67
CA HIS A 106 -63.60 -17.44 -0.17
C HIS A 106 -62.77 -17.94 1.03
N PRO A 107 -62.00 -19.04 0.85
CA PRO A 107 -61.09 -19.51 1.87
C PRO A 107 -59.93 -18.52 2.04
N LEU A 108 -59.47 -18.35 3.27
CA LEU A 108 -58.23 -17.63 3.57
C LEU A 108 -57.57 -18.22 4.81
N VAL A 109 -56.23 -18.24 4.82
CA VAL A 109 -55.49 -18.57 6.02
C VAL A 109 -55.47 -17.35 6.94
N ARG A 110 -55.89 -17.54 8.19
CA ARG A 110 -55.87 -16.47 9.21
C ARG A 110 -54.57 -16.42 9.98
N GLN A 111 -53.98 -17.58 10.24
CA GLN A 111 -52.70 -17.70 10.95
C GLN A 111 -52.03 -19.03 10.62
N ILE A 112 -50.70 -19.04 10.66
CA ILE A 112 -49.89 -20.24 10.63
C ILE A 112 -49.72 -20.70 12.08
N TYR A 113 -49.98 -21.99 12.34
CA TYR A 113 -49.95 -22.54 13.68
C TYR A 113 -48.74 -23.47 13.85
N PRO A 114 -47.82 -23.20 14.78
CA PRO A 114 -46.54 -23.92 14.88
C PRO A 114 -46.65 -25.33 15.46
N GLN A 115 -47.84 -25.80 15.83
CA GLN A 115 -48.00 -27.12 16.42
C GLN A 115 -47.52 -28.22 15.46
N GLY A 116 -46.70 -29.14 15.97
CA GLY A 116 -46.08 -30.20 15.19
C GLY A 116 -44.77 -29.81 14.51
N MET A 117 -44.33 -28.55 14.61
CA MET A 117 -43.06 -28.09 14.04
C MET A 117 -41.95 -27.96 15.08
N SER A 118 -40.70 -28.08 14.62
CA SER A 118 -39.52 -27.77 15.42
C SER A 118 -39.31 -26.26 15.44
N LEU A 119 -39.33 -25.67 16.64
CA LEU A 119 -39.20 -24.23 16.80
C LEU A 119 -37.76 -23.79 17.04
N PRO A 120 -37.37 -22.58 16.60
CA PRO A 120 -36.13 -21.94 17.00
C PRO A 120 -35.98 -21.86 18.53
N GLU A 121 -34.76 -21.98 19.02
CA GLU A 121 -34.44 -21.64 20.40
C GLU A 121 -34.55 -20.10 20.58
N VAL A 122 -35.56 -19.66 21.35
CA VAL A 122 -35.80 -18.25 21.65
C VAL A 122 -36.32 -18.16 23.09
N ALA A 123 -35.55 -17.53 23.97
CA ALA A 123 -35.97 -17.30 25.35
C ALA A 123 -36.87 -16.05 25.48
N GLN A 124 -37.53 -15.89 26.62
CA GLN A 124 -38.30 -14.69 26.92
C GLN A 124 -37.42 -13.44 26.80
N GLY A 125 -37.91 -12.41 26.09
CA GLY A 125 -37.17 -11.16 25.86
C GLY A 125 -36.21 -11.19 24.67
N GLN A 126 -36.02 -12.34 24.03
CA GLN A 126 -35.24 -12.46 22.79
C GLN A 126 -36.15 -12.34 21.57
N GLN A 127 -35.60 -11.90 20.45
CA GLN A 127 -36.27 -11.96 19.15
C GLN A 127 -35.34 -12.60 18.13
N ARG A 128 -35.92 -13.44 17.26
CA ARG A 128 -35.13 -14.20 16.28
C ARG A 128 -35.87 -14.28 14.95
N TRP A 129 -35.16 -13.93 13.89
CA TRP A 129 -35.53 -14.22 12.52
C TRP A 129 -34.56 -15.29 11.99
N GLN A 130 -35.09 -16.49 11.73
CA GLN A 130 -34.29 -17.69 11.51
C GLN A 130 -34.79 -18.49 10.30
N GLN A 131 -33.85 -19.02 9.52
CA GLN A 131 -34.10 -20.10 8.56
C GLN A 131 -33.61 -21.45 9.10
N SER A 132 -32.48 -21.47 9.82
CA SER A 132 -31.92 -22.65 10.50
C SER A 132 -31.07 -22.20 11.69
N ALA A 133 -30.66 -23.12 12.57
CA ALA A 133 -29.88 -22.77 13.76
C ALA A 133 -28.57 -22.02 13.44
N ASP A 134 -28.03 -22.17 12.21
CA ASP A 134 -26.81 -21.51 11.73
C ASP A 134 -27.05 -20.32 10.79
N VAL A 135 -28.31 -20.02 10.44
CA VAL A 135 -28.70 -18.91 9.58
C VAL A 135 -29.82 -18.11 10.25
N TYR A 136 -29.42 -17.04 10.93
CA TYR A 136 -30.34 -16.19 11.68
C TYR A 136 -29.83 -14.77 11.85
N GLN A 137 -30.75 -13.87 12.17
CA GLN A 137 -30.45 -12.63 12.87
C GLN A 137 -31.37 -12.48 14.08
N GLY A 138 -30.85 -11.91 15.15
CA GLY A 138 -31.63 -11.77 16.37
C GLY A 138 -31.01 -10.83 17.36
N VAL A 139 -31.81 -10.52 18.38
CA VAL A 139 -31.43 -9.70 19.52
C VAL A 139 -31.66 -10.48 20.80
N ASP A 140 -30.68 -10.45 21.70
CA ASP A 140 -30.80 -11.05 23.01
C ASP A 140 -31.52 -10.12 24.01
N GLN A 141 -31.74 -10.60 25.24
CA GLN A 141 -32.41 -9.82 26.29
C GLN A 141 -31.65 -8.56 26.73
N HIS A 142 -30.35 -8.46 26.41
CA HIS A 142 -29.49 -7.32 26.73
C HIS A 142 -29.37 -6.33 25.57
N GLY A 143 -30.01 -6.61 24.43
CA GLY A 143 -29.95 -5.76 23.24
C GLY A 143 -28.79 -6.08 22.28
N ASN A 144 -28.06 -7.18 22.50
CA ASN A 144 -26.97 -7.58 21.60
C ASN A 144 -27.56 -8.14 20.30
N TRP A 145 -27.16 -7.57 19.17
CA TRP A 145 -27.55 -8.07 17.85
C TRP A 145 -26.52 -9.03 17.29
N THR A 146 -26.98 -10.14 16.71
CA THR A 146 -26.14 -11.09 15.98
C THR A 146 -26.76 -11.37 14.63
N ARG A 147 -25.93 -11.39 13.57
CA ARG A 147 -26.27 -11.88 12.23
C ARG A 147 -25.29 -13.00 11.87
N LYS A 148 -25.79 -14.21 11.64
CA LYS A 148 -25.00 -15.39 11.31
C LYS A 148 -25.52 -16.01 10.02
N THR A 149 -24.62 -16.37 9.11
CA THR A 149 -24.92 -17.15 7.92
C THR A 149 -23.68 -17.92 7.48
N GLY A 150 -23.86 -19.12 6.93
CA GLY A 150 -22.81 -19.87 6.25
C GLY A 150 -22.64 -19.50 4.77
N GLN A 151 -23.43 -18.55 4.28
CA GLN A 151 -23.46 -18.11 2.88
C GLN A 151 -23.10 -16.62 2.77
N ALA A 152 -23.32 -16.02 1.60
CA ALA A 152 -22.97 -14.63 1.35
C ALA A 152 -23.88 -13.63 2.09
N ILE A 153 -23.31 -12.46 2.40
CA ILE A 153 -24.02 -11.23 2.76
C ILE A 153 -23.69 -10.20 1.69
N SER A 154 -24.73 -9.59 1.09
CA SER A 154 -24.60 -8.41 0.22
C SER A 154 -25.38 -7.26 0.82
N ASP A 155 -24.71 -6.12 1.01
CA ASP A 155 -25.34 -4.87 1.44
C ASP A 155 -25.07 -3.81 0.37
N GLU A 156 -26.12 -3.32 -0.28
CA GLU A 156 -26.07 -2.21 -1.24
C GLU A 156 -26.79 -1.01 -0.66
N SER A 157 -26.11 0.12 -0.56
CA SER A 157 -26.70 1.35 -0.04
C SER A 157 -26.10 2.59 -0.66
N LEU A 158 -26.90 3.65 -0.73
CA LEU A 158 -26.44 4.98 -1.12
C LEU A 158 -25.54 5.59 -0.04
N HIS A 159 -25.86 5.32 1.22
CA HIS A 159 -25.11 5.81 2.38
C HIS A 159 -25.02 4.71 3.43
N ARG A 160 -23.83 4.52 4.00
CA ARG A 160 -23.56 3.60 5.11
C ARG A 160 -22.75 4.33 6.17
N ALA A 161 -23.19 4.23 7.43
CA ALA A 161 -22.45 4.72 8.58
C ALA A 161 -22.32 3.60 9.61
N ALA A 162 -21.10 3.37 10.08
CA ALA A 162 -20.79 2.49 11.21
C ALA A 162 -20.08 3.35 12.27
N ARG A 163 -20.56 3.28 13.51
CA ARG A 163 -20.00 4.01 14.64
C ARG A 163 -19.97 3.07 15.83
N ALA A 164 -18.78 2.85 16.36
CA ALA A 164 -18.55 2.02 17.53
C ALA A 164 -17.37 2.59 18.31
N VAL A 165 -17.31 2.27 19.61
CA VAL A 165 -16.12 2.55 20.43
C VAL A 165 -14.98 1.61 20.04
N GLU A 166 -15.34 0.37 19.70
CA GLU A 166 -14.42 -0.68 19.26
C GLU A 166 -15.01 -1.36 18.02
N ASN A 167 -14.16 -1.65 17.04
CA ASN A 167 -14.52 -2.39 15.83
C ASN A 167 -13.43 -3.42 15.54
N LEU A 168 -13.80 -4.70 15.53
CA LEU A 168 -12.91 -5.82 15.21
C LEU A 168 -13.35 -6.41 13.87
N ASP A 169 -12.44 -6.38 12.91
CA ASP A 169 -12.62 -6.92 11.57
C ASP A 169 -11.60 -8.06 11.36
N GLU A 170 -12.10 -9.29 11.21
CA GLU A 170 -11.27 -10.47 10.92
C GLU A 170 -11.67 -11.08 9.59
N PHE A 171 -10.76 -11.01 8.62
CA PHE A 171 -10.99 -11.54 7.27
C PHE A 171 -9.84 -12.46 6.85
N SER A 172 -10.16 -13.53 6.14
CA SER A 172 -9.13 -14.34 5.46
C SER A 172 -8.53 -13.60 4.26
N ARG A 173 -9.35 -12.78 3.57
CA ARG A 173 -8.97 -11.95 2.41
C ARG A 173 -9.83 -10.70 2.38
N GLU A 174 -9.26 -9.56 2.00
CA GLU A 174 -9.97 -8.29 1.84
C GLU A 174 -9.59 -7.63 0.50
N LEU A 175 -10.57 -7.02 -0.18
CA LEU A 175 -10.36 -6.11 -1.30
C LEU A 175 -11.17 -4.84 -1.05
N ARG A 176 -10.48 -3.70 -0.97
CA ARG A 176 -11.12 -2.39 -0.86
C ARG A 176 -10.85 -1.58 -2.13
N ARG A 177 -11.91 -1.23 -2.87
CA ARG A 177 -11.83 -0.35 -4.05
C ARG A 177 -12.57 0.95 -3.76
N ILE A 178 -11.84 2.06 -3.79
CA ILE A 178 -12.36 3.41 -3.64
C ILE A 178 -12.25 4.09 -5.00
N HIS A 179 -13.36 4.57 -5.55
CA HIS A 179 -13.39 5.19 -6.87
C HIS A 179 -12.88 6.64 -6.84
N GLU A 180 -13.05 7.32 -5.70
CA GLU A 180 -12.61 8.69 -5.50
C GLU A 180 -11.56 8.76 -4.38
N HIS A 181 -11.82 9.52 -3.32
CA HIS A 181 -10.86 9.79 -2.26
C HIS A 181 -11.03 8.86 -1.06
N SER A 182 -9.90 8.47 -0.45
CA SER A 182 -9.86 7.79 0.83
C SER A 182 -9.04 8.62 1.81
N LYS A 183 -9.64 8.96 2.96
CA LYS A 183 -8.98 9.66 4.05
C LYS A 183 -9.04 8.80 5.30
N GLU A 184 -7.91 8.67 5.98
CA GLU A 184 -7.81 8.01 7.26
C GLU A 184 -7.15 8.96 8.25
N VAL A 185 -7.77 9.15 9.40
CA VAL A 185 -7.27 10.01 10.47
C VAL A 185 -7.19 9.17 11.73
N VAL A 186 -5.97 8.98 12.22
CA VAL A 186 -5.68 8.18 13.41
C VAL A 186 -5.11 9.11 14.47
N GLY A 187 -5.81 9.27 15.58
CA GLY A 187 -5.36 10.13 16.69
C GLY A 187 -4.26 9.50 17.53
N GLY A 188 -4.18 8.17 17.54
CA GLY A 188 -3.10 7.40 18.17
C GLY A 188 -2.10 6.89 17.14
N THR A 189 -1.69 5.62 17.28
CA THR A 189 -0.72 4.98 16.39
C THR A 189 -1.41 4.17 15.30
N LYS A 190 -0.86 4.24 14.09
CA LYS A 190 -1.22 3.34 12.99
C LYS A 190 -0.04 2.40 12.69
N THR A 191 -0.30 1.10 12.75
CA THR A 191 0.69 0.06 12.41
C THR A 191 0.22 -0.70 11.17
N LEU A 192 1.13 -0.92 10.21
CA LEU A 192 0.88 -1.71 9.01
C LEU A 192 1.93 -2.80 8.91
N GLU A 193 1.51 -4.06 9.04
CA GLU A 193 2.39 -5.22 9.01
C GLU A 193 1.98 -6.17 7.88
N ALA A 194 2.97 -6.63 7.11
CA ALA A 194 2.77 -7.61 6.05
C ALA A 194 3.93 -8.62 6.08
N LEU A 195 3.63 -9.88 6.39
CA LEU A 195 4.64 -10.95 6.43
C LEU A 195 5.23 -11.29 5.05
N GLY A 196 4.44 -11.08 3.99
CA GLY A 196 4.87 -11.32 2.61
C GLY A 196 5.57 -10.11 2.00
N ALA A 197 4.80 -9.12 1.57
CA ALA A 197 5.33 -7.90 0.98
C ALA A 197 4.41 -6.71 1.23
N LEU A 198 4.99 -5.55 1.50
CA LEU A 198 4.31 -4.26 1.45
C LEU A 198 4.62 -3.57 0.11
N ARG A 199 3.58 -3.23 -0.65
CA ARG A 199 3.72 -2.55 -1.95
C ARG A 199 2.94 -1.24 -1.91
N LEU A 200 3.65 -0.12 -2.03
CA LEU A 200 3.07 1.22 -2.11
C LEU A 200 3.38 1.78 -3.50
N ARG A 201 2.34 2.17 -4.23
CA ARG A 201 2.44 2.69 -5.60
C ARG A 201 1.57 3.93 -5.70
N SER A 202 2.11 4.99 -6.30
CA SER A 202 1.36 6.19 -6.69
C SER A 202 1.55 6.41 -8.18
N GLY A 203 0.46 6.75 -8.89
CA GLY A 203 0.54 7.20 -10.28
C GLY A 203 0.93 8.68 -10.41
N GLY A 204 0.90 9.42 -9.30
CA GLY A 204 1.35 10.81 -9.20
C GLY A 204 2.43 10.94 -8.14
N SER A 205 2.36 12.00 -7.33
CA SER A 205 3.28 12.20 -6.21
C SER A 205 3.03 11.23 -5.07
N ALA A 206 4.08 10.92 -4.31
CA ALA A 206 4.01 10.21 -3.04
C ALA A 206 4.84 10.98 -2.01
N ASN A 207 4.18 11.51 -0.98
CA ASN A 207 4.83 12.30 0.06
C ASN A 207 4.89 11.48 1.35
N LEU A 208 6.09 11.38 1.95
CA LEU A 208 6.30 10.84 3.28
C LEU A 208 6.93 11.93 4.14
N VAL A 209 6.19 12.39 5.15
CA VAL A 209 6.58 13.50 6.02
C VAL A 209 6.36 13.08 7.47
N ALA A 210 7.31 13.38 8.34
CA ALA A 210 7.21 13.24 9.78
C ALA A 210 7.68 14.52 10.46
N VAL A 211 7.05 14.86 11.60
CA VAL A 211 7.49 15.98 12.45
C VAL A 211 8.77 15.65 13.21
N ASP A 212 8.92 14.37 13.55
CA ASP A 212 10.10 13.83 14.21
C ASP A 212 10.93 13.03 13.19
N ASN A 213 11.15 11.73 13.41
CA ASN A 213 12.06 10.94 12.60
C ASN A 213 11.36 10.14 11.49
N ILE A 214 12.03 10.02 10.34
CA ILE A 214 11.73 8.99 9.31
C ILE A 214 12.91 8.01 9.30
N ASN A 215 12.64 6.73 9.52
CA ASN A 215 13.64 5.67 9.54
C ASN A 215 13.42 4.68 8.39
N PHE A 216 14.49 4.36 7.66
CA PHE A 216 14.49 3.30 6.65
C PHE A 216 15.59 2.28 6.98
N ALA A 217 15.19 1.03 7.26
CA ALA A 217 16.12 -0.05 7.55
C ALA A 217 15.77 -1.29 6.70
N THR A 218 16.80 -1.92 6.13
CA THR A 218 16.71 -3.17 5.37
C THR A 218 17.83 -4.10 5.82
N SER A 219 17.58 -5.42 5.81
CA SER A 219 18.59 -6.42 6.15
C SER A 219 19.44 -6.85 4.95
N ARG A 220 19.03 -6.47 3.74
CA ARG A 220 19.72 -6.77 2.48
C ARG A 220 19.90 -5.47 1.71
N ASP A 221 19.47 -5.46 0.46
CA ASP A 221 19.73 -4.36 -0.45
C ASP A 221 18.71 -3.23 -0.31
N ARG A 222 19.19 -2.00 -0.56
CA ARG A 222 18.37 -0.82 -0.80
C ARG A 222 18.70 -0.28 -2.18
N THR A 223 17.73 -0.29 -3.08
CA THR A 223 17.86 0.32 -4.41
C THR A 223 17.07 1.61 -4.46
N LEU A 224 17.71 2.70 -4.91
CA LEU A 224 17.07 4.00 -5.11
C LEU A 224 17.36 4.46 -6.54
N ILE A 225 16.30 4.59 -7.34
CA ILE A 225 16.38 5.01 -8.74
C ILE A 225 15.59 6.30 -8.88
N VAL A 226 16.21 7.32 -9.47
CA VAL A 226 15.62 8.64 -9.72
C VAL A 226 15.79 8.93 -11.21
N GLY A 227 14.70 9.28 -11.90
CA GLY A 227 14.72 9.45 -13.36
C GLY A 227 15.26 10.80 -13.84
N GLN A 228 15.34 11.79 -12.94
CA GLN A 228 15.85 13.13 -13.20
C GLN A 228 16.73 13.52 -12.01
N ASP A 229 16.39 14.59 -11.29
CA ASP A 229 17.23 15.16 -10.25
C ASP A 229 16.99 14.51 -8.89
N ARG A 230 18.09 14.26 -8.16
CA ARG A 230 18.08 13.97 -6.72
C ARG A 230 18.63 15.17 -5.97
N HIS A 231 17.84 15.67 -5.03
CA HIS A 231 18.25 16.75 -4.13
C HIS A 231 18.20 16.27 -2.68
N GLU A 232 19.32 16.39 -1.96
CA GLU A 232 19.46 15.95 -0.58
C GLU A 232 20.07 17.09 0.24
N VAL A 233 19.39 17.49 1.31
CA VAL A 233 19.82 18.58 2.19
C VAL A 233 19.77 18.11 3.62
N ALA A 234 20.92 18.15 4.29
CA ALA A 234 21.03 17.91 5.72
C ALA A 234 21.22 19.26 6.44
N GLY A 235 20.31 19.59 7.37
CA GLY A 235 20.42 20.85 8.13
C GLY A 235 21.52 20.87 9.19
N ARG A 236 22.14 19.71 9.48
CA ARG A 236 23.26 19.59 10.43
C ARG A 236 24.35 18.68 9.87
N HIS A 237 24.36 17.41 10.27
CA HIS A 237 25.44 16.48 10.00
C HIS A 237 24.94 15.32 9.14
N MET A 238 25.71 14.98 8.10
CA MET A 238 25.49 13.82 7.25
C MET A 238 26.65 12.85 7.42
N VAL A 239 26.35 11.56 7.60
CA VAL A 239 27.34 10.49 7.68
C VAL A 239 27.04 9.46 6.61
N SER A 240 28.05 9.13 5.81
CA SER A 240 28.04 8.01 4.88
C SER A 240 29.13 7.03 5.31
N LEU A 241 28.74 5.82 5.70
CA LEU A 241 29.66 4.74 6.06
C LEU A 241 29.40 3.55 5.15
N VAL A 242 30.40 3.20 4.34
CA VAL A 242 30.40 2.02 3.48
C VAL A 242 31.49 1.09 4.00
N LYS A 243 31.10 -0.14 4.38
CA LYS A 243 32.03 -1.15 4.92
C LYS A 243 32.73 -1.97 3.84
N GLY A 244 32.14 -2.04 2.65
CA GLY A 244 32.78 -2.58 1.47
C GLY A 244 33.29 -1.44 0.58
N ASP A 245 33.23 -1.66 -0.72
CA ASP A 245 33.72 -0.69 -1.70
C ASP A 245 32.69 0.41 -1.98
N MET A 246 33.20 1.61 -2.28
CA MET A 246 32.41 2.72 -2.79
C MET A 246 32.86 3.03 -4.22
N GLU A 247 31.91 3.02 -5.15
CA GLU A 247 32.11 3.46 -6.52
C GLU A 247 31.22 4.67 -6.78
N GLU A 248 31.82 5.76 -7.26
CA GLU A 248 31.11 6.98 -7.65
C GLU A 248 31.52 7.36 -9.06
N THR A 249 30.53 7.45 -9.95
CA THR A 249 30.75 7.90 -11.34
C THR A 249 29.87 9.10 -11.62
N ALA A 250 30.49 10.20 -12.02
CA ALA A 250 29.81 11.37 -12.55
C ALA A 250 30.21 11.55 -14.02
N HIS A 251 29.24 11.46 -14.93
CA HIS A 251 29.50 11.70 -16.37
C HIS A 251 29.59 13.18 -16.72
N GLY A 252 28.94 14.03 -15.91
CA GLY A 252 29.07 15.48 -16.00
C GLY A 252 30.18 16.00 -15.08
N ASN A 253 30.04 17.26 -14.67
CA ASN A 253 31.01 17.89 -13.78
C ASN A 253 30.75 17.48 -12.33
N ARG A 254 31.84 17.29 -11.56
CA ARG A 254 31.80 17.26 -10.10
C ARG A 254 32.32 18.59 -9.58
N THR A 255 31.56 19.22 -8.69
CA THR A 255 31.99 20.42 -7.95
C THR A 255 31.84 20.14 -6.46
N GLU A 256 32.87 20.44 -5.70
CA GLU A 256 32.88 20.30 -4.25
C GLU A 256 33.36 21.60 -3.62
N ASP A 257 32.55 22.15 -2.72
CA ASP A 257 32.85 23.35 -1.96
C ASP A 257 32.77 23.01 -0.47
N VAL A 258 33.86 23.27 0.25
CA VAL A 258 33.99 22.99 1.67
C VAL A 258 34.31 24.29 2.39
N GLY A 259 33.30 24.89 3.01
CA GLY A 259 33.47 26.16 3.74
C GLY A 259 34.30 26.05 5.02
N GLY A 260 34.64 24.83 5.44
CA GLY A 260 35.53 24.54 6.57
C GLY A 260 36.79 23.81 6.12
N ASN A 261 37.24 22.83 6.92
CA ASN A 261 38.41 22.02 6.58
C ASN A 261 38.01 20.77 5.81
N ARG A 262 38.71 20.49 4.69
CA ARG A 262 38.72 19.16 4.07
C ARG A 262 39.87 18.33 4.66
N THR A 263 39.58 17.10 5.06
CA THR A 263 40.59 16.13 5.49
C THR A 263 40.35 14.82 4.76
N GLU A 264 41.40 14.33 4.12
CA GLU A 264 41.39 13.07 3.38
C GLU A 264 42.54 12.20 3.90
N SER A 265 42.23 10.94 4.19
CA SER A 265 43.21 9.97 4.70
C SER A 265 43.05 8.67 3.94
N THR A 266 44.11 8.28 3.25
CA THR A 266 44.15 7.05 2.45
C THR A 266 45.12 6.09 3.12
N GLY A 267 44.61 4.93 3.54
CA GLY A 267 45.44 3.90 4.19
C GLY A 267 46.30 3.08 3.22
N GLY A 268 45.92 3.06 1.93
CA GLY A 268 46.66 2.43 0.85
C GLY A 268 47.12 3.45 -0.20
N ASP A 269 47.12 3.04 -1.46
CA ASP A 269 47.59 3.88 -2.56
C ASP A 269 46.54 4.92 -2.97
N HIS A 270 47.02 6.11 -3.35
CA HIS A 270 46.22 7.15 -4.00
C HIS A 270 46.76 7.37 -5.41
N THR A 271 45.90 7.25 -6.42
CA THR A 271 46.22 7.49 -7.82
C THR A 271 45.22 8.46 -8.42
N SER A 272 45.71 9.45 -9.16
CA SER A 272 44.89 10.42 -9.89
C SER A 272 45.34 10.44 -11.34
N ASP A 273 44.43 10.12 -12.26
CA ASP A 273 44.64 10.18 -13.70
C ASP A 273 43.78 11.32 -14.26
N VAL A 274 44.46 12.35 -14.80
CA VAL A 274 43.84 13.57 -15.28
C VAL A 274 44.15 13.72 -16.77
N GLY A 275 43.16 13.46 -17.62
CA GLY A 275 43.30 13.60 -19.07
C GLY A 275 43.42 15.05 -19.57
N GLY A 276 43.17 16.03 -18.69
CA GLY A 276 43.28 17.47 -18.96
C GLY A 276 44.33 18.16 -18.09
N GLU A 277 44.13 19.46 -17.82
CA GLU A 277 44.99 20.22 -16.92
C GLU A 277 44.65 19.96 -15.45
N SER A 278 45.67 19.80 -14.60
CA SER A 278 45.54 19.76 -13.14
C SER A 278 46.16 21.03 -12.53
N VAL A 279 45.32 21.85 -11.90
CA VAL A 279 45.73 23.10 -11.24
C VAL A 279 45.48 22.99 -9.74
N GLU A 280 46.50 23.31 -8.94
CA GLU A 280 46.38 23.41 -7.49
C GLU A 280 46.99 24.71 -6.99
N THR A 281 46.18 25.51 -6.30
CA THR A 281 46.59 26.79 -5.72
C THR A 281 46.48 26.69 -4.20
N VAL A 282 47.56 27.03 -3.50
CA VAL A 282 47.64 26.99 -2.04
C VAL A 282 48.18 28.33 -1.55
N ASP A 283 47.36 29.10 -0.84
CA ASP A 283 47.75 30.40 -0.28
C ASP A 283 48.71 30.24 0.91
N GLY A 284 48.54 29.14 1.66
CA GLY A 284 49.40 28.77 2.76
C GLY A 284 50.57 27.87 2.34
N ASN A 285 51.07 27.09 3.29
CA ASN A 285 52.14 26.15 3.01
C ASN A 285 51.61 24.92 2.29
N LYS A 286 52.29 24.53 1.21
CA LYS A 286 52.20 23.18 0.64
C LYS A 286 53.41 22.36 1.09
N THR A 287 53.17 21.31 1.86
CA THR A 287 54.22 20.41 2.35
C THR A 287 54.10 19.05 1.66
N ILE A 288 55.18 18.60 1.03
CA ILE A 288 55.29 17.27 0.44
C ILE A 288 56.40 16.54 1.17
N ALA A 289 56.05 15.46 1.86
CA ALA A 289 56.99 14.58 2.55
C ALA A 289 56.87 13.18 1.93
N ALA A 290 57.93 12.76 1.24
CA ALA A 290 58.01 11.47 0.60
C ALA A 290 59.45 10.96 0.69
N LEU A 291 59.62 9.63 0.63
CA LEU A 291 60.96 9.04 0.47
C LEU A 291 61.59 9.48 -0.85
N HIS A 292 60.78 9.57 -1.91
CA HIS A 292 61.19 10.03 -3.24
C HIS A 292 60.10 10.89 -3.87
N ILE A 293 60.51 11.91 -4.61
CA ILE A 293 59.62 12.75 -5.44
C ILE A 293 60.10 12.64 -6.88
N ASN A 294 59.28 12.06 -7.74
CA ASN A 294 59.56 11.96 -9.18
C ASN A 294 58.80 13.05 -9.91
N LEU A 295 59.50 13.84 -10.72
CA LEU A 295 58.93 14.89 -11.56
C LEU A 295 59.37 14.64 -13.00
N GLU A 296 58.42 14.24 -13.83
CA GLU A 296 58.66 13.94 -15.25
C GLU A 296 57.75 14.81 -16.11
N ALA A 297 58.35 15.72 -16.86
CA ALA A 297 57.64 16.62 -17.76
C ALA A 297 58.60 17.10 -18.85
N SER A 298 58.04 17.56 -19.98
CA SER A 298 58.83 18.25 -21.02
C SER A 298 59.46 19.55 -20.50
N THR A 299 58.89 20.14 -19.45
CA THR A 299 59.36 21.38 -18.83
C THR A 299 59.05 21.36 -17.35
N ILE A 300 60.03 21.71 -16.52
CA ILE A 300 59.86 21.87 -15.08
C ILE A 300 60.19 23.32 -14.71
N ARG A 301 59.27 24.00 -14.04
CA ARG A 301 59.47 25.37 -13.53
C ARG A 301 59.40 25.38 -12.01
N LEU A 302 60.51 25.77 -11.38
CA LEU A 302 60.64 25.92 -9.94
C LEU A 302 61.03 27.36 -9.66
N GLY A 303 60.09 28.19 -9.22
CA GLY A 303 60.35 29.62 -9.09
C GLY A 303 59.17 30.39 -8.55
N GLN A 304 59.36 31.70 -8.44
CA GLN A 304 58.29 32.61 -8.08
C GLN A 304 57.26 32.71 -9.21
N PRO A 305 55.98 32.92 -8.90
CA PRO A 305 54.95 33.13 -9.92
C PRO A 305 55.22 34.39 -10.75
N GLY A 306 54.70 34.42 -11.97
CA GLY A 306 54.84 35.55 -12.89
C GLY A 306 56.26 35.71 -13.44
N SER A 307 56.77 36.95 -13.47
CA SER A 307 58.11 37.29 -13.96
C SER A 307 59.19 37.26 -12.86
N GLY A 308 58.97 36.50 -11.78
CA GLY A 308 59.90 36.38 -10.67
C GLY A 308 61.10 35.48 -10.98
N ILE A 309 61.94 35.23 -9.97
CA ILE A 309 63.15 34.41 -10.13
C ILE A 309 62.78 32.93 -10.29
N SER A 310 63.43 32.25 -11.24
CA SER A 310 63.27 30.82 -11.49
C SER A 310 64.60 30.09 -11.28
N LEU A 311 64.57 29.01 -10.50
CA LEU A 311 65.74 28.26 -10.06
C LEU A 311 66.56 27.73 -11.23
N LEU A 312 65.92 27.04 -12.20
CA LEU A 312 66.65 26.42 -13.30
C LEU A 312 67.34 27.47 -14.20
N PRO A 313 66.66 28.52 -14.71
CA PRO A 313 67.32 29.60 -15.43
C PRO A 313 68.44 30.27 -14.63
N THR A 314 68.26 30.48 -13.32
CA THR A 314 69.32 31.04 -12.47
C THR A 314 70.55 30.13 -12.42
N ILE A 315 70.37 28.81 -12.30
CA ILE A 315 71.49 27.86 -12.34
C ILE A 315 72.13 27.83 -13.74
N ILE A 316 71.34 27.90 -14.83
CA ILE A 316 71.86 27.96 -16.21
C ILE A 316 72.76 29.18 -16.39
N SER A 317 72.31 30.35 -15.96
CA SER A 317 73.10 31.58 -16.04
C SER A 317 74.37 31.47 -15.20
N PHE A 318 74.28 30.90 -14.00
CA PHE A 318 75.45 30.65 -13.16
C PHE A 318 76.46 29.70 -13.83
N MET A 319 76.00 28.63 -14.48
CA MET A 319 76.86 27.71 -15.22
C MET A 319 77.52 28.40 -16.42
N GLU A 320 76.85 29.35 -17.08
CA GLU A 320 77.45 30.12 -18.17
C GLU A 320 78.58 31.04 -17.65
N GLU A 321 78.36 31.73 -16.53
CA GLU A 321 79.39 32.56 -15.91
C GLU A 321 80.63 31.73 -15.52
N ILE A 322 80.43 30.54 -14.95
CA ILE A 322 81.54 29.61 -14.66
C ILE A 322 82.24 29.18 -15.94
N ARG A 323 81.48 28.81 -16.97
CA ARG A 323 82.00 28.34 -18.26
C ARG A 323 82.92 29.40 -18.89
N CYS A 324 82.45 30.65 -18.95
CA CYS A 324 83.21 31.79 -19.45
C CYS A 324 84.46 32.03 -18.61
N ALA A 325 84.34 32.08 -17.29
CA ALA A 325 85.48 32.29 -16.40
C ALA A 325 86.57 31.22 -16.58
N LEU A 326 86.19 29.94 -16.71
CA LEU A 326 87.15 28.85 -16.94
C LEU A 326 87.84 28.98 -18.30
N HIS A 327 87.09 29.33 -19.34
CA HIS A 327 87.67 29.53 -20.66
C HIS A 327 88.67 30.69 -20.66
N ASP A 328 88.29 31.81 -20.05
CA ASP A 328 89.16 32.98 -19.92
C ASP A 328 90.44 32.66 -19.16
N ILE A 329 90.36 31.86 -18.08
CA ILE A 329 91.54 31.38 -17.34
C ILE A 329 92.39 30.43 -18.20
N ALA A 330 91.80 29.52 -18.95
CA ALA A 330 92.53 28.55 -19.77
C ALA A 330 93.43 29.21 -20.81
N ILE A 331 93.03 30.40 -21.30
CA ILE A 331 93.76 31.16 -22.32
C ILE A 331 94.49 32.39 -21.75
N HIS A 332 94.40 32.66 -20.44
CA HIS A 332 95.00 33.87 -19.87
C HIS A 332 96.53 33.84 -19.97
N GLN A 333 97.14 35.01 -20.13
CA GLN A 333 98.59 35.17 -20.19
C GLN A 333 99.01 36.43 -19.41
N HIS A 334 100.16 36.37 -18.75
CA HIS A 334 100.82 37.54 -18.19
C HIS A 334 101.89 38.05 -19.17
N ASN A 335 101.71 39.28 -19.67
CA ASN A 335 102.61 40.05 -20.56
C ASN A 335 103.86 39.31 -21.11
N GLY A 336 103.66 38.35 -22.02
CA GLY A 336 104.72 37.59 -22.69
C GLY A 336 104.97 36.14 -22.22
N SER A 337 104.20 35.63 -21.26
CA SER A 337 104.22 34.21 -20.84
C SER A 337 103.35 33.32 -21.75
N VAL A 338 103.65 32.02 -21.76
CA VAL A 338 102.76 31.01 -22.36
C VAL A 338 101.50 30.83 -21.50
N PRO A 339 100.37 30.37 -22.07
CA PRO A 339 99.20 29.98 -21.29
C PRO A 339 99.56 29.00 -20.16
N PRO A 340 98.68 28.83 -19.15
CA PRO A 340 98.89 27.88 -18.08
C PRO A 340 99.26 26.50 -18.63
N ASP A 341 100.21 25.82 -17.98
CA ASP A 341 100.64 24.48 -18.35
C ASP A 341 99.51 23.45 -18.26
N ASN A 342 98.50 23.73 -17.42
CA ASN A 342 97.25 23.00 -17.29
C ASN A 342 96.07 23.60 -18.10
N GLY A 343 96.29 24.58 -18.99
CA GLY A 343 95.21 25.32 -19.68
C GLY A 343 94.26 24.43 -20.48
N GLY A 344 94.77 23.35 -21.12
CA GLY A 344 93.93 22.38 -21.83
C GLY A 344 92.98 21.60 -20.92
N GLU A 345 93.38 21.33 -19.68
CA GLU A 345 92.52 20.69 -18.67
C GLU A 345 91.41 21.64 -18.21
N ILE A 346 91.75 22.92 -18.00
CA ILE A 346 90.81 23.97 -17.61
C ILE A 346 89.75 24.19 -18.70
N ASP A 347 90.16 24.26 -19.97
CA ASP A 347 89.22 24.40 -21.09
C ASP A 347 88.34 23.14 -21.27
N GLY A 348 88.90 21.96 -20.96
CA GLY A 348 88.13 20.72 -20.85
C GLY A 348 87.00 20.80 -19.81
N HIS A 349 87.25 21.41 -18.65
CA HIS A 349 86.21 21.68 -17.66
C HIS A 349 85.17 22.69 -18.15
N SER A 350 85.59 23.75 -18.85
CA SER A 350 84.67 24.71 -19.49
C SER A 350 83.71 23.97 -20.43
N THR A 351 84.24 23.10 -21.30
CA THR A 351 83.44 22.29 -22.22
C THR A 351 82.44 21.39 -21.47
N ALA A 352 82.87 20.72 -20.40
CA ALA A 352 82.00 19.87 -19.59
C ALA A 352 80.84 20.64 -18.93
N VAL A 353 81.12 21.84 -18.38
CA VAL A 353 80.08 22.73 -17.83
C VAL A 353 79.10 23.16 -18.93
N GLY A 354 79.59 23.47 -20.13
CA GLY A 354 78.75 23.78 -21.29
C GLY A 354 77.80 22.64 -21.67
N THR A 355 78.27 21.39 -21.66
CA THR A 355 77.41 20.22 -21.90
C THR A 355 76.35 20.06 -20.81
N LEU A 356 76.71 20.16 -19.53
CA LEU A 356 75.75 20.05 -18.43
C LEU A 356 74.71 21.18 -18.48
N LYS A 357 75.13 22.40 -18.81
CA LYS A 357 74.23 23.53 -19.03
C LYS A 357 73.26 23.24 -20.17
N GLY A 358 73.74 22.68 -21.28
CA GLY A 358 72.91 22.26 -22.41
C GLY A 358 71.86 21.23 -21.99
N ASN A 359 72.26 20.21 -21.25
CA ASN A 359 71.34 19.19 -20.72
C ASN A 359 70.26 19.80 -19.82
N MET A 360 70.64 20.66 -18.87
CA MET A 360 69.69 21.30 -17.97
C MET A 360 68.78 22.30 -18.70
N GLY A 361 69.27 22.90 -19.78
CA GLY A 361 68.49 23.75 -20.69
C GLY A 361 67.35 23.03 -21.41
N THR A 362 67.41 21.70 -21.54
CA THR A 362 66.34 20.92 -22.21
C THR A 362 65.06 20.81 -21.40
N ILE A 363 65.13 21.03 -20.08
CA ILE A 363 64.00 20.92 -19.16
C ILE A 363 63.59 22.25 -18.53
N SER A 364 64.41 23.29 -18.69
CA SER A 364 64.05 24.65 -18.29
C SER A 364 63.21 25.29 -19.39
N GLY A 365 61.91 25.47 -19.14
CA GLY A 365 61.04 26.16 -20.09
C GLY A 365 60.67 27.56 -19.67
#